data_AF-A0A8J6S2F3-F1
#
_entry.id   AF-A0A8J6S2F3-F1
#
_cell.length_a   1.000
_cell.length_b   1.000
_cell.length_c   1.000
_cell.angle_alpha   90.00
_cell.angle_beta   90.00
_cell.angle_gamma   90.00
#
_symmetry.space_group_name_H-M   'P 1'
#
loop_
_entity.id
_entity.type
_entity.pdbx_description
1 polymer ?
#
loop_
_entity_poly.entity_id
_entity_poly.type
_entity_poly.pdbx_seq_one_letter_code
_entity_poly.pdbx_strand_id
1 'polypeptide(L)'
;MSKSTSTSDASKKKRSNAQLPPDWNYEATVAKVEALIRQIEAGKLDLAQVFDEFNSAIEYLRQCETFLQERQQQMNLLIETLEDDSKD
;
A
#
# COMPACT_ATOMS: atom_id res chain seq x y z
N MET A 1 24.33 -15.12 42.29
CA MET A 1 23.78 -14.00 41.50
C MET A 1 23.92 -14.36 40.03
N SER A 2 22.83 -14.76 39.37
CA SER A 2 22.81 -14.93 37.91
C SER A 2 21.47 -14.43 37.41
N LYS A 3 21.44 -13.17 36.94
CA LYS A 3 20.29 -12.60 36.24
C LYS A 3 20.36 -13.06 34.79
N SER A 4 19.51 -13.99 34.40
CA SER A 4 19.21 -14.24 32.99
C SER A 4 18.32 -13.11 32.49
N THR A 5 18.90 -12.16 31.78
CA THR A 5 18.16 -11.14 31.03
C THR A 5 17.56 -11.78 29.79
N SER A 6 16.24 -11.99 29.82
CA SER A 6 15.43 -12.31 28.64
C SER A 6 15.46 -11.11 27.70
N THR A 7 16.21 -11.23 26.62
CA THR A 7 16.21 -10.31 25.49
C THR A 7 15.12 -10.78 24.53
N SER A 8 13.99 -10.08 24.55
CA SER A 8 12.88 -10.38 23.65
C SER A 8 12.04 -9.13 23.50
N ASP A 9 12.44 -8.24 22.58
CA ASP A 9 11.54 -7.81 21.51
C ASP A 9 12.32 -7.10 20.38
N ALA A 10 13.12 -7.87 19.65
CA ALA A 10 13.62 -7.49 18.33
C ALA A 10 12.66 -7.98 17.23
N SER A 11 11.34 -7.94 17.49
CA SER A 11 10.31 -8.44 16.56
C SER A 11 9.52 -7.33 15.88
N LYS A 12 10.09 -6.13 15.73
CA LYS A 12 9.65 -5.18 14.69
C LYS A 12 10.14 -5.69 13.32
N LYS A 13 9.58 -6.83 12.93
CA LYS A 13 9.65 -7.44 11.60
C LYS A 13 9.45 -6.34 10.57
N LYS A 14 10.43 -6.23 9.66
CA LYS A 14 10.32 -5.63 8.33
C LYS A 14 8.86 -5.50 7.93
N ARG A 15 8.29 -4.29 8.03
CA ARG A 15 7.18 -3.96 7.14
C ARG A 15 7.79 -4.13 5.76
N SER A 16 7.37 -5.15 5.05
CA SER A 16 7.73 -5.31 3.65
C SER A 16 7.34 -4.01 2.98
N ASN A 17 8.32 -3.19 2.63
CA ASN A 17 8.14 -2.22 1.56
C ASN A 17 7.85 -3.11 0.36
N ALA A 18 6.57 -3.36 0.08
CA ALA A 18 6.15 -4.13 -1.05
C ALA A 18 6.49 -3.26 -2.26
N GLN A 19 7.71 -3.41 -2.74
CA GLN A 19 8.23 -2.63 -3.85
C GLN A 19 7.33 -2.91 -5.05
N LEU A 20 6.68 -1.86 -5.55
CA LEU A 20 5.81 -1.97 -6.72
C LEU A 20 6.65 -2.40 -7.94
N PRO A 21 6.07 -3.16 -8.89
CA PRO A 21 6.75 -3.49 -10.14
C PRO A 21 7.24 -2.23 -10.87
N PRO A 22 8.36 -2.29 -11.62
CA PRO A 22 8.92 -1.12 -12.31
C PRO A 22 7.94 -0.41 -13.26
N ASP A 23 7.09 -1.18 -13.94
CA ASP A 23 6.09 -0.68 -14.89
C ASP A 23 4.70 -0.50 -14.26
N TRP A 24 4.62 -0.48 -12.92
CA TRP A 24 3.36 -0.29 -12.23
C TRP A 24 2.86 1.15 -12.38
N ASN A 25 1.57 1.30 -12.63
CA ASN A 25 0.91 2.60 -12.81
C ASN A 25 -0.34 2.70 -11.93
N TYR A 26 -0.45 3.81 -11.20
CA TYR A 26 -1.55 4.07 -10.28
C TYR A 26 -2.90 4.07 -11.00
N GLU A 27 -3.06 4.91 -12.02
CA GLU A 27 -4.34 5.06 -12.74
C GLU A 27 -4.78 3.75 -13.42
N ALA A 28 -3.83 3.01 -14.00
CA ALA A 28 -4.11 1.71 -14.59
C ALA A 28 -4.57 0.68 -13.54
N THR A 29 -4.04 0.76 -12.31
CA THR A 29 -4.41 -0.14 -11.21
C THR A 29 -5.75 0.24 -10.62
N VAL A 30 -6.06 1.54 -10.49
CA VAL A 30 -7.40 2.02 -10.14
C VAL A 30 -8.44 1.54 -11.15
N ALA A 31 -8.15 1.63 -12.46
CA ALA A 31 -9.04 1.12 -13.50
C ALA A 31 -9.31 -0.39 -13.37
N LYS A 32 -8.32 -1.18 -12.94
CA LYS A 32 -8.51 -2.62 -12.65
C LYS A 32 -9.44 -2.82 -11.45
N VAL A 33 -9.26 -2.05 -10.37
CA VAL A 33 -10.15 -2.11 -9.18
C VAL A 33 -11.59 -1.79 -9.56
N GLU A 34 -11.81 -0.72 -10.34
CA GLU A 34 -13.16 -0.37 -10.81
C GLU A 34 -13.79 -1.48 -11.66
N ALA A 35 -13.01 -2.11 -12.55
CA ALA A 35 -13.50 -3.22 -13.36
C ALA A 35 -13.92 -4.42 -12.50
N LEU A 36 -13.12 -4.77 -11.48
CA LEU A 36 -13.44 -5.83 -10.52
C LEU A 36 -14.73 -5.53 -9.74
N ILE A 37 -14.89 -4.30 -9.24
CA ILE A 37 -16.10 -3.88 -8.52
C ILE A 37 -17.33 -4.03 -9.41
N ARG A 38 -17.27 -3.55 -10.66
CA ARG A 38 -18.38 -3.70 -11.62
C ARG A 38 -18.73 -5.16 -11.88
N GLN A 39 -17.73 -6.05 -11.92
CA GLN A 39 -17.96 -7.49 -12.13
C GLN A 39 -18.66 -8.13 -10.92
N ILE A 40 -18.26 -7.76 -9.69
CA ILE A 40 -18.91 -8.20 -8.46
C ILE A 40 -20.36 -7.67 -8.39
N GLU A 41 -20.56 -6.39 -8.66
CA GLU A 41 -21.87 -5.74 -8.62
C GLU A 41 -22.84 -6.25 -9.69
N ALA A 42 -22.33 -6.80 -10.80
CA ALA A 42 -23.15 -7.40 -11.84
C ALA A 42 -23.92 -8.66 -11.36
N GLY A 43 -23.50 -9.26 -10.24
CA GLY A 43 -24.20 -10.41 -9.63
C GLY A 43 -24.16 -11.69 -10.45
N LYS A 44 -23.18 -11.82 -11.36
CA LYS A 44 -23.02 -12.98 -12.26
C LYS A 44 -22.00 -14.01 -11.76
N LEU A 45 -21.29 -13.70 -10.69
CA LEU A 45 -20.27 -14.54 -10.10
C LEU A 45 -20.89 -15.46 -9.05
N ASP A 46 -20.40 -16.69 -8.97
CA ASP A 46 -20.66 -17.52 -7.80
C ASP A 46 -19.90 -17.00 -6.58
N LEU A 47 -20.23 -17.51 -5.40
CA LEU A 47 -19.64 -17.04 -4.16
C LEU A 47 -18.11 -17.23 -4.10
N ALA A 48 -17.58 -18.33 -4.67
CA ALA A 48 -16.15 -18.57 -4.67
C ALA A 48 -15.43 -17.55 -5.57
N GLN A 49 -15.99 -17.29 -6.75
CA GLN A 49 -15.51 -16.26 -7.67
C GLN A 49 -15.56 -14.87 -7.05
N VAL A 50 -16.61 -14.52 -6.30
CA VAL A 50 -16.68 -13.24 -5.57
C VAL A 50 -15.50 -13.09 -4.61
N PHE A 51 -15.13 -14.14 -3.87
CA PHE A 51 -13.97 -14.09 -2.98
C PHE A 51 -12.65 -13.89 -3.74
N ASP A 52 -12.48 -14.54 -4.89
CA ASP A 52 -11.26 -14.41 -5.70
C ASP A 52 -11.10 -12.98 -6.26
N GLU A 53 -12.18 -12.41 -6.81
CA GLU A 53 -12.17 -11.04 -7.32
C GLU A 53 -11.97 -10.02 -6.20
N PHE A 54 -12.58 -10.24 -5.03
CA PHE A 54 -12.43 -9.36 -3.88
C PHE A 54 -11.01 -9.38 -3.31
N ASN A 55 -10.38 -10.56 -3.21
CA ASN A 55 -8.98 -10.67 -2.80
C ASN A 55 -8.05 -9.94 -3.78
N SER A 56 -8.31 -10.06 -5.09
CA SER A 56 -7.56 -9.34 -6.12
C SER A 56 -7.71 -7.83 -5.98
N ALA A 57 -8.94 -7.34 -5.73
CA ALA A 57 -9.20 -5.93 -5.50
C ALA A 57 -8.46 -5.40 -4.25
N ILE A 58 -8.45 -6.16 -3.14
CA ILE A 58 -7.69 -5.80 -1.93
C ILE A 58 -6.21 -5.64 -2.24
N GLU A 59 -5.62 -6.56 -2.99
CA GLU A 59 -4.21 -6.51 -3.33
C GLU A 59 -3.87 -5.26 -4.17
N TYR A 60 -4.70 -4.94 -5.16
CA TYR A 60 -4.54 -3.71 -5.93
C TYR A 60 -4.74 -2.45 -5.09
N LEU A 61 -5.69 -2.44 -4.16
CA LEU A 61 -5.89 -1.30 -3.24
C LEU A 61 -4.69 -1.08 -2.33
N ARG A 62 -4.05 -2.14 -1.84
CA ARG A 62 -2.79 -2.04 -1.06
C ARG A 62 -1.65 -1.46 -1.87
N GLN A 63 -1.56 -1.81 -3.15
CA GLN A 63 -0.56 -1.24 -4.06
C GLN A 63 -0.80 0.26 -4.26
N CYS A 64 -2.07 0.66 -4.49
CA CYS A 64 -2.46 2.06 -4.56
C CYS A 64 -2.12 2.82 -3.27
N GLU A 65 -2.45 2.26 -2.10
CA GLU A 65 -2.14 2.87 -0.81
C GLU A 65 -0.63 3.06 -0.62
N THR A 66 0.17 2.03 -0.93
CA THR A 66 1.64 2.09 -0.82
C THR A 66 2.19 3.24 -1.67
N PHE A 67 1.74 3.34 -2.92
CA PHE A 67 2.16 4.42 -3.81
C PHE A 67 1.78 5.80 -3.29
N LEU A 68 0.53 5.97 -2.82
CA LEU A 68 0.06 7.27 -2.31
C LEU A 68 0.81 7.70 -1.06
N GLN A 69 1.13 6.77 -0.16
CA GLN A 69 1.96 7.05 1.03
C GLN A 69 3.36 7.52 0.64
N GLU A 70 4.00 6.86 -0.33
CA GLU A 70 5.33 7.26 -0.83
C GLU A 70 5.29 8.67 -1.45
N ARG A 71 4.26 8.98 -2.26
CA ARG A 71 4.11 10.31 -2.88
C ARG A 71 3.79 11.40 -1.88
N GLN A 72 2.97 11.11 -0.87
CA GLN A 72 2.70 12.04 0.23
C GLN A 72 3.98 12.39 0.99
N GLN A 73 4.80 11.39 1.31
CA GLN A 73 6.08 11.62 1.98
C GLN A 73 7.02 12.49 1.13
N GLN A 74 7.12 12.23 -0.17
CA GLN A 74 7.93 13.04 -1.09
C GLN A 74 7.44 14.50 -1.14
N MET A 75 6.13 14.71 -1.20
CA MET A 75 5.54 16.05 -1.20
C MET A 75 5.85 16.81 0.09
N ASN A 76 5.75 16.16 1.26
CA ASN A 76 6.07 16.79 2.54
C ASN A 76 7.52 17.27 2.60
N LEU A 77 8.47 16.45 2.12
CA LEU A 77 9.89 16.83 2.09
C LEU A 77 10.15 18.05 1.18
N LEU A 78 9.45 18.14 0.04
CA LEU A 78 9.55 19.28 -0.86
C LEU A 78 9.02 20.57 -0.20
N ILE A 79 7.91 20.47 0.54
CA ILE A 79 7.35 21.60 1.28
C ILE A 79 8.33 22.06 2.36
N GLU A 80 8.88 21.13 3.16
CA GLU A 80 9.88 21.43 4.19
C GLU A 80 11.08 22.17 3.59
N THR A 81 11.57 21.71 2.43
CA THR A 81 12.72 22.35 1.74
C THR A 81 12.38 23.78 1.28
N LEU A 82 11.20 24.00 0.69
CA LEU A 82 10.76 25.33 0.24
C LEU A 82 10.58 26.30 1.40
N GLU A 83 10.06 25.83 2.54
CA GLU A 83 9.89 26.64 3.73
C GLU A 83 11.23 27.05 4.34
N ASP A 84 12.26 26.22 4.25
CA ASP A 84 13.59 26.55 4.77
C ASP A 84 14.32 27.56 3.86
N ASP A 85 14.22 27.43 2.54
CA ASP A 85 14.79 28.40 1.58
C ASP A 85 14.15 29.81 1.70
N SER A 86 12.93 29.90 2.24
CA SER A 86 12.20 31.16 2.41
C SER A 86 12.51 31.93 3.71
N LYS A 87 13.31 31.35 4.62
CA LYS A 87 13.67 31.95 5.92
C LYS A 87 15.03 32.68 5.91
N ASP A 88 15.73 32.68 4.77
CA ASP A 88 16.98 33.43 4.51
C ASP A 88 16.73 34.63 3.58
#